data_AF-B7PWZ5-F1
#
_entry.id   AF-B7PWZ5-F1
#
_cell.length_a   1.000
_cell.length_b   1.000
_cell.length_c   1.000
_cell.angle_alpha   90.00
_cell.angle_beta   90.00
_cell.angle_gamma   90.00
#
_symmetry.space_group_name_H-M   'P 1'
#
loop_
_entity.id
_entity.type
_entity.pdbx_description
1 polymer ?
#
loop_
_entity_poly.entity_id
_entity_poly.type
_entity_poly.pdbx_seq_one_letter_code
_entity_poly.pdbx_strand_id
1 'polypeptide(L)'
;MCGALGMCLVHLGVVCKFRDLLRKETSPWFVSQFARVTFNIFSREDCSVADHEEAASLCRVLAERLVACARLNEQDVSTLTPLVRCLATFAAHQDSLASTVAQSPDMAECLGVLLNSTYLHLRRECLWLLNNLAAALVWNEMNFNLTISNSDGILPLICCESSHIETVLSFLGNIASRIPVFRESLVENSNLLDQVKSLASSGGKGSTVAQNLLTLLGTM
;
A
#
# COMPACT_ATOMS: atom_id res chain seq x y z
N MET A 1 19.49 8.20 28.08
CA MET A 1 18.95 7.60 26.84
C MET A 1 17.55 8.16 26.58
N CYS A 2 17.45 9.40 26.08
CA CYS A 2 16.19 10.10 25.83
C CYS A 2 16.08 10.54 24.34
N GLY A 3 16.74 9.82 23.42
CA GLY A 3 17.15 10.39 22.12
C GLY A 3 16.20 10.19 20.94
N ALA A 4 15.50 9.07 20.83
CA ALA A 4 14.74 8.71 19.61
C ALA A 4 13.23 8.59 19.88
N LEU A 5 12.84 7.75 20.83
CA LEU A 5 11.44 7.60 21.29
C LEU A 5 10.81 8.93 21.73
N GLY A 6 11.55 9.76 22.45
CA GLY A 6 11.08 11.07 22.92
C GLY A 6 10.79 12.05 21.79
N MET A 7 11.62 12.08 20.73
CA MET A 7 11.38 12.97 19.58
C MET A 7 10.19 12.53 18.74
N CYS A 8 9.96 11.22 18.60
CA CYS A 8 8.81 10.74 17.81
C CYS A 8 7.47 10.91 18.49
N LEU A 9 7.41 10.84 19.82
CA LEU A 9 6.21 11.25 20.55
C LEU A 9 5.91 12.74 20.39
N VAL A 10 6.94 13.61 20.35
CA VAL A 10 6.77 15.04 20.08
C VAL A 10 6.26 15.28 18.66
N HIS A 11 6.82 14.60 17.66
CA HIS A 11 6.37 14.71 16.29
C HIS A 11 4.94 14.18 16.10
N LEU A 12 4.59 13.04 16.70
CA LEU A 12 3.22 12.52 16.68
C LEU A 12 2.25 13.51 17.34
N GLY A 13 2.59 14.04 18.52
CA GLY A 13 1.77 15.04 19.22
C GLY A 13 1.57 16.33 18.41
N VAL A 14 2.57 16.76 17.61
CA VAL A 14 2.43 17.89 16.69
C VAL A 14 1.51 17.54 15.51
N VAL A 15 1.73 16.40 14.86
CA VAL A 15 0.92 15.97 13.71
C VAL A 15 -0.55 15.75 14.12
N CYS A 16 -0.79 15.14 15.28
CA CYS A 16 -2.12 14.88 15.81
C CYS A 16 -2.90 16.15 16.15
N LYS A 17 -2.24 17.28 16.46
CA LYS A 17 -2.91 18.58 16.63
C LYS A 17 -3.57 19.08 15.34
N PHE A 18 -3.06 18.67 14.19
CA PHE A 18 -3.60 19.05 12.89
C PHE A 18 -4.55 18.00 12.31
N ARG A 19 -4.79 16.88 13.01
CA ARG A 19 -5.72 15.82 12.57
C ARG A 19 -7.13 16.37 12.33
N ASP A 20 -7.65 17.15 13.27
CA ASP A 20 -9.02 17.68 13.17
C ASP A 20 -9.14 18.74 12.07
N LEU A 21 -8.03 19.44 11.76
CA LEU A 21 -7.94 20.31 10.60
C LEU A 21 -7.94 19.50 9.30
N LEU A 22 -7.12 18.44 9.20
CA LEU A 22 -7.08 17.55 8.03
C LEU A 22 -8.46 16.99 7.68
N ARG A 23 -9.27 16.63 8.68
CA ARG A 23 -10.64 16.13 8.46
C ARG A 23 -11.53 17.16 7.76
N LYS A 24 -11.39 18.44 8.10
CA LYS A 24 -12.24 19.53 7.60
C LYS A 24 -11.70 20.20 6.35
N GLU A 25 -10.41 20.04 6.08
CA GLU A 25 -9.72 20.74 4.99
C GLU A 25 -10.16 20.22 3.61
N THR A 26 -10.39 21.13 2.68
CA THR A 26 -10.79 20.78 1.30
C THR A 26 -9.66 20.97 0.30
N SER A 27 -8.59 21.68 0.65
CA SER A 27 -7.43 21.92 -0.20
C SER A 27 -6.63 20.63 -0.47
N PRO A 28 -6.55 20.15 -1.73
CA PRO A 28 -5.73 18.98 -2.07
C PRO A 28 -4.25 19.20 -1.76
N TRP A 29 -3.76 20.43 -1.97
CA TRP A 29 -2.39 20.82 -1.64
C TRP A 29 -2.09 20.64 -0.14
N PHE A 30 -2.99 21.08 0.75
CA PHE A 30 -2.78 20.92 2.19
C PHE A 30 -2.73 19.44 2.57
N VAL A 31 -3.69 18.64 2.07
CA VAL A 31 -3.76 17.20 2.34
C VAL A 31 -2.47 16.51 1.87
N SER A 32 -2.01 16.83 0.65
CA SER A 32 -0.76 16.34 0.09
C SER A 32 0.44 16.70 0.99
N GLN A 33 0.60 17.97 1.36
CA GLN A 33 1.73 18.40 2.19
C GLN A 33 1.69 17.76 3.58
N PHE A 34 0.51 17.69 4.19
CA PHE A 34 0.32 17.05 5.48
C PHE A 34 0.74 15.58 5.44
N ALA A 35 0.28 14.83 4.44
CA ALA A 35 0.64 13.44 4.25
C ALA A 35 2.15 13.26 3.97
N ARG A 36 2.78 14.17 3.19
CA ARG A 36 4.23 14.15 2.93
C ARG A 36 5.04 14.38 4.20
N VAL A 37 4.68 15.38 5.01
CA VAL A 37 5.36 15.67 6.27
C VAL A 37 5.21 14.49 7.23
N THR A 38 3.99 13.96 7.34
CA THR A 38 3.70 12.79 8.19
C THR A 38 4.52 11.58 7.74
N PHE A 39 4.52 11.27 6.44
CA PHE A 39 5.35 10.20 5.88
C PHE A 39 6.83 10.41 6.20
N ASN A 40 7.40 11.59 5.95
CA ASN A 40 8.83 11.85 6.17
C ASN A 40 9.24 11.74 7.65
N ILE A 41 8.33 12.05 8.58
CA ILE A 41 8.58 11.87 10.01
C ILE A 41 8.61 10.38 10.35
N PHE A 42 7.59 9.64 9.93
CA PHE A 42 7.37 8.25 10.35
C PHE A 42 8.07 7.22 9.49
N SER A 43 8.63 7.58 8.33
CA SER A 43 9.44 6.68 7.50
C SER A 43 10.84 6.47 8.06
N ARG A 44 11.23 7.19 9.11
CA ARG A 44 12.57 7.11 9.69
C ARG A 44 12.65 5.94 10.69
N GLU A 45 13.76 5.21 10.64
CA GLU A 45 14.02 4.05 11.52
C GLU A 45 14.06 4.42 13.02
N ASP A 46 14.42 5.66 13.35
CA ASP A 46 14.44 6.17 14.72
C ASP A 46 13.04 6.55 15.25
N CYS A 47 12.01 6.42 14.41
CA CYS A 47 10.65 6.79 14.73
C CYS A 47 9.73 5.60 14.94
N SER A 48 9.58 5.21 16.20
CA SER A 48 8.59 4.20 16.58
C SER A 48 7.23 4.85 16.81
N VAL A 49 6.24 4.43 16.01
CA VAL A 49 4.82 4.71 16.24
C VAL A 49 4.27 3.68 17.22
N ALA A 50 4.79 3.64 18.44
CA ALA A 50 4.39 2.63 19.41
C ALA A 50 2.92 2.87 19.86
N ASP A 51 2.01 2.01 19.40
CA ASP A 51 0.61 1.75 19.80
C ASP A 51 -0.07 2.90 20.56
N HIS A 52 -0.06 4.07 19.93
CA HIS A 52 -0.61 5.29 20.47
C HIS A 52 -2.01 5.46 19.90
N GLU A 53 -3.02 5.60 20.76
CA GLU A 53 -4.41 5.86 20.34
C GLU A 53 -4.49 7.04 19.35
N GLU A 54 -3.62 8.04 19.52
CA GLU A 54 -3.53 9.16 18.58
C GLU A 54 -3.03 8.76 17.19
N ALA A 55 -2.10 7.81 17.08
CA ALA A 55 -1.62 7.31 15.81
C ALA A 55 -2.70 6.52 15.06
N ALA A 56 -3.46 5.68 15.78
CA ALA A 56 -4.62 5.00 15.21
C ALA A 56 -5.69 6.01 14.75
N SER A 57 -5.94 7.04 15.56
CA SER A 57 -6.86 8.13 15.21
C SER A 57 -6.42 8.90 13.96
N LEU A 58 -5.13 9.22 13.86
CA LEU A 58 -4.54 9.86 12.68
C LEU A 58 -4.62 8.95 11.44
N CYS A 59 -4.28 7.67 11.56
CA CYS A 59 -4.43 6.66 10.52
C CYS A 59 -5.84 6.64 9.94
N ARG A 60 -6.84 6.63 10.81
CA ARG A 60 -8.25 6.62 10.41
C ARG A 60 -8.60 7.85 9.58
N VAL A 61 -8.18 9.03 10.00
CA VAL A 61 -8.42 10.27 9.22
C VAL A 61 -7.69 10.22 7.88
N LEU A 62 -6.44 9.76 7.84
CA LEU A 62 -5.69 9.62 6.58
C LEU A 62 -6.34 8.62 5.62
N ALA A 63 -6.88 7.52 6.14
CA ALA A 63 -7.62 6.52 5.37
C ALA A 63 -8.95 7.07 4.84
N GLU A 64 -9.72 7.78 5.68
CA GLU A 64 -10.93 8.52 5.27
C GLU A 64 -10.61 9.48 4.11
N ARG A 65 -9.49 10.21 4.20
CA ARG A 65 -9.04 11.12 3.13
C ARG A 65 -8.64 10.39 1.87
N LEU A 66 -7.90 9.28 1.96
CA LEU A 66 -7.51 8.50 0.79
C LEU A 66 -8.74 8.01 0.02
N VAL A 67 -9.71 7.44 0.72
CA VAL A 67 -10.97 6.95 0.14
C VAL A 67 -11.75 8.09 -0.51
N ALA A 68 -11.89 9.23 0.18
CA ALA A 68 -12.58 10.40 -0.37
C ALA A 68 -11.90 10.93 -1.65
N CYS A 69 -10.57 11.04 -1.65
CA CYS A 69 -9.81 11.49 -2.82
C CYS A 69 -9.89 10.51 -3.99
N ALA A 70 -9.83 9.20 -3.74
CA ALA A 70 -9.91 8.19 -4.80
C ALA A 70 -11.29 8.16 -5.48
N ARG A 71 -12.37 8.45 -4.74
CA ARG A 71 -13.75 8.48 -5.25
C ARG A 71 -14.07 9.64 -6.18
N LEU A 72 -13.39 10.77 -6.04
CA LEU A 72 -13.67 11.96 -6.84
C LEU A 72 -13.24 11.81 -8.31
N ASN A 73 -12.67 10.66 -8.71
CA ASN A 73 -12.30 10.27 -10.08
C ASN A 73 -11.31 11.20 -10.80
N GLU A 74 -10.95 12.32 -10.20
CA GLU A 74 -9.74 13.07 -10.50
C GLU A 74 -8.61 12.36 -9.77
N GLN A 75 -7.87 11.49 -10.46
CA GLN A 75 -6.66 10.87 -9.91
C GLN A 75 -5.58 11.94 -9.72
N ASP A 76 -5.78 12.84 -8.75
CA ASP A 76 -4.81 13.81 -8.29
C ASP A 76 -3.69 13.06 -7.61
N VAL A 77 -2.77 12.61 -8.45
CA VAL A 77 -1.66 11.78 -8.09
C VAL A 77 -0.75 12.48 -7.07
N SER A 78 -0.75 13.82 -7.08
CA SER A 78 0.03 14.65 -6.16
C SER A 78 -0.50 14.57 -4.72
N THR A 79 -1.79 14.27 -4.55
CA THR A 79 -2.43 14.07 -3.24
C THR A 79 -2.49 12.59 -2.85
N LEU A 80 -2.85 11.72 -3.80
CA LEU A 80 -3.02 10.28 -3.55
C LEU A 80 -1.70 9.60 -3.18
N THR A 81 -0.61 9.90 -3.87
CA THR A 81 0.69 9.24 -3.64
C THR A 81 1.20 9.46 -2.21
N PRO A 82 1.25 10.70 -1.67
CA PRO A 82 1.59 10.92 -0.27
C PRO A 82 0.70 10.20 0.74
N LEU A 83 -0.62 10.17 0.50
CA LEU A 83 -1.57 9.48 1.39
C LEU A 83 -1.30 7.98 1.42
N VAL A 84 -1.15 7.35 0.26
CA VAL A 84 -0.84 5.92 0.14
C VAL A 84 0.48 5.59 0.84
N ARG A 85 1.53 6.38 0.59
CA ARG A 85 2.84 6.19 1.25
C ARG A 85 2.76 6.32 2.76
N CYS A 86 2.04 7.33 3.23
CA CYS A 86 1.86 7.54 4.66
C CYS A 86 1.17 6.34 5.30
N LEU A 87 0.06 5.87 4.75
CA LEU A 87 -0.66 4.71 5.28
C LEU A 87 0.17 3.43 5.18
N ALA A 88 0.94 3.25 4.10
CA ALA A 88 1.82 2.09 3.93
C ALA A 88 2.90 2.06 5.01
N THR A 89 3.49 3.22 5.34
CA THR A 89 4.44 3.36 6.44
C THR A 89 3.82 3.01 7.78
N PHE A 90 2.63 3.53 8.11
CA PHE A 90 1.98 3.21 9.37
C PHE A 90 1.64 1.71 9.48
N ALA A 91 1.12 1.13 8.39
CA ALA A 91 0.82 -0.30 8.33
C ALA A 91 2.07 -1.18 8.45
N ALA A 92 3.24 -0.72 7.97
CA ALA A 92 4.49 -1.45 8.12
C ALA A 92 5.04 -1.44 9.55
N HIS A 93 4.72 -0.42 10.34
CA HIS A 93 5.23 -0.28 11.71
C HIS A 93 4.51 -1.18 12.71
N GLN A 94 3.18 -1.29 12.60
CA GLN A 94 2.37 -2.03 13.56
C GLN A 94 1.11 -2.67 12.97
N ASP A 95 0.82 -3.89 13.42
CA ASP A 95 -0.37 -4.65 13.01
C ASP A 95 -1.69 -3.98 13.42
N SER A 96 -1.72 -3.27 14.57
CA SER A 96 -2.91 -2.52 15.03
C SER A 96 -3.24 -1.35 14.09
N LEU A 97 -2.21 -0.66 13.58
CA LEU A 97 -2.35 0.41 12.59
C LEU A 97 -2.74 -0.16 11.23
N ALA A 98 -2.12 -1.27 10.79
CA ALA A 98 -2.53 -1.97 9.58
C ALA A 98 -4.02 -2.39 9.65
N SER A 99 -4.47 -2.90 10.79
CA SER A 99 -5.88 -3.24 11.04
C SER A 99 -6.79 -2.02 10.97
N THR A 100 -6.36 -0.89 11.55
CA THR A 100 -7.13 0.37 11.47
C THR A 100 -7.32 0.84 10.03
N VAL A 101 -6.27 0.77 9.21
CA VAL A 101 -6.36 1.14 7.79
C VAL A 101 -7.22 0.15 7.02
N ALA A 102 -7.02 -1.15 7.25
CA ALA A 102 -7.77 -2.21 6.61
C ALA A 102 -9.28 -2.03 6.86
N GLN A 103 -9.69 -1.87 8.12
CA GLN A 103 -11.10 -1.72 8.53
C GLN A 103 -11.74 -0.39 8.12
N SER A 104 -11.02 0.50 7.44
CA SER A 104 -11.60 1.77 7.01
C SER A 104 -12.69 1.52 5.95
N PRO A 105 -13.86 2.17 6.06
CA PRO A 105 -14.95 2.00 5.11
C PRO A 105 -14.45 2.21 3.67
N ASP A 106 -14.86 1.31 2.77
CA ASP A 106 -14.57 1.38 1.33
C ASP A 106 -13.08 1.31 0.95
N MET A 107 -12.21 0.94 1.90
CA MET A 107 -10.76 0.82 1.65
C MET A 107 -10.46 -0.21 0.55
N ALA A 108 -11.14 -1.36 0.55
CA ALA A 108 -10.92 -2.40 -0.47
C ALA A 108 -11.26 -1.90 -1.88
N GLU A 109 -12.37 -1.18 -2.05
CA GLU A 109 -12.75 -0.55 -3.32
C GLU A 109 -11.73 0.50 -3.75
N CYS A 110 -11.30 1.36 -2.81
CA CYS A 110 -10.28 2.38 -3.02
C CYS A 110 -8.96 1.76 -3.53
N LEU A 111 -8.48 0.68 -2.91
CA LEU A 111 -7.26 -0.02 -3.33
C LEU A 111 -7.40 -0.60 -4.75
N GLY A 112 -8.59 -1.10 -5.10
CA GLY A 112 -8.90 -1.55 -6.46
C GLY A 112 -8.80 -0.42 -7.51
N VAL A 113 -9.33 0.76 -7.20
CA VAL A 113 -9.22 1.96 -8.05
C VAL A 113 -7.76 2.39 -8.23
N LEU A 114 -6.99 2.42 -7.15
CA LEU A 114 -5.59 2.88 -7.16
C LEU A 114 -4.67 1.92 -7.92
N LEU A 115 -4.87 0.61 -7.82
CA LEU A 115 -4.14 -0.38 -8.63
C LEU A 115 -4.43 -0.27 -10.12
N ASN A 116 -5.59 0.27 -10.50
CA ASN A 116 -5.97 0.51 -11.88
C ASN A 116 -5.70 1.96 -12.33
N SER A 117 -4.95 2.75 -11.55
CA SER A 117 -4.60 4.13 -11.87
C SER A 117 -3.90 4.28 -13.22
N THR A 118 -4.02 5.41 -13.93
CA THR A 118 -3.18 5.63 -15.13
C THR A 118 -1.69 5.83 -14.78
N TYR A 119 -1.36 6.07 -13.52
CA TYR A 119 0.00 6.36 -13.06
C TYR A 119 0.68 5.11 -12.46
N LEU A 120 1.70 4.59 -13.16
CA LEU A 120 2.47 3.41 -12.73
C LEU A 120 3.04 3.53 -11.31
N HIS A 121 3.52 4.71 -10.94
CA HIS A 121 4.07 4.91 -9.61
C HIS A 121 2.97 4.77 -8.54
N LEU A 122 1.78 5.32 -8.74
CA LEU A 122 0.67 5.19 -7.78
C LEU A 122 0.23 3.73 -7.63
N ARG A 123 0.18 2.96 -8.72
CA ARG A 123 -0.09 1.52 -8.66
C ARG A 123 0.96 0.79 -7.80
N ARG A 124 2.25 1.12 -7.97
CA ARG A 124 3.34 0.54 -7.18
C ARG A 124 3.24 0.89 -5.70
N GLU A 125 2.97 2.15 -5.36
CA GLU A 125 2.76 2.54 -3.96
C GLU A 125 1.52 1.85 -3.36
N CYS A 126 0.46 1.68 -4.15
CA CYS A 126 -0.72 0.92 -3.74
C CYS A 126 -0.39 -0.56 -3.48
N LEU A 127 0.44 -1.17 -4.33
CA LEU A 127 0.91 -2.54 -4.13
C LEU A 127 1.75 -2.67 -2.86
N TRP A 128 2.57 -1.65 -2.54
CA TRP A 128 3.31 -1.60 -1.28
C TRP A 128 2.37 -1.51 -0.06
N LEU A 129 1.35 -0.65 -0.12
CA LEU A 129 0.32 -0.58 0.92
C LEU A 129 -0.37 -1.93 1.11
N LEU A 130 -0.81 -2.56 0.02
CA LEU A 130 -1.45 -3.89 0.05
C LEU A 130 -0.57 -4.95 0.69
N ASN A 131 0.72 -4.97 0.37
CA ASN A 131 1.69 -5.88 0.99
C ASN A 131 1.73 -5.72 2.52
N ASN A 132 1.65 -4.49 3.02
CA ASN A 132 1.71 -4.20 4.45
C ASN A 132 0.35 -4.46 5.14
N LEU A 133 -0.76 -4.37 4.42
CA LEU A 133 -2.09 -4.68 4.95
C LEU A 133 -2.43 -6.18 4.89
N ALA A 134 -1.67 -6.99 4.17
CA ALA A 134 -2.08 -8.35 3.81
C ALA A 134 -2.51 -9.23 5.00
N ALA A 135 -1.78 -9.19 6.12
CA ALA A 135 -2.15 -9.94 7.31
C ALA A 135 -3.44 -9.41 7.96
N ALA A 136 -3.55 -8.08 8.09
CA ALA A 136 -4.74 -7.43 8.64
C ALA A 136 -5.99 -7.66 7.79
N LEU A 137 -5.87 -7.71 6.46
CA LEU A 137 -7.00 -7.99 5.57
C LEU A 137 -7.58 -9.39 5.81
N VAL A 138 -6.73 -10.38 6.08
CA VAL A 138 -7.16 -11.76 6.38
C VAL A 138 -7.83 -11.84 7.75
N TRP A 139 -7.22 -11.26 8.79
CA TRP A 139 -7.74 -11.34 10.16
C TRP A 139 -9.08 -10.64 10.35
N ASN A 140 -9.32 -9.58 9.60
CA ASN A 140 -10.56 -8.81 9.72
C ASN A 140 -11.74 -9.42 8.96
N GLU A 141 -11.57 -10.61 8.38
CA GLU A 141 -12.57 -11.30 7.55
C GLU A 141 -13.22 -10.37 6.53
N MET A 142 -12.50 -9.31 6.13
CA MET A 142 -13.05 -8.43 5.14
C MET A 142 -13.20 -9.27 3.90
N ASN A 143 -14.42 -9.26 3.35
CA ASN A 143 -14.67 -9.68 1.99
C ASN A 143 -13.82 -8.77 1.11
N PHE A 144 -12.55 -9.14 1.00
CA PHE A 144 -11.62 -8.70 -0.01
C PHE A 144 -12.08 -9.39 -1.29
N ASN A 145 -13.34 -9.12 -1.65
CA ASN A 145 -13.89 -9.21 -2.99
C ASN A 145 -13.18 -8.11 -3.75
N LEU A 146 -11.91 -8.39 -4.01
CA LEU A 146 -11.16 -7.65 -4.96
C LEU A 146 -11.90 -7.80 -6.27
N THR A 147 -12.58 -6.74 -6.64
CA THR A 147 -12.63 -6.30 -8.03
C THR A 147 -11.22 -6.01 -8.60
N ILE A 148 -10.12 -6.43 -7.94
CA ILE A 148 -8.85 -6.87 -8.60
C ILE A 148 -9.04 -8.23 -9.30
N SER A 149 -10.25 -8.51 -9.77
CA SER A 149 -10.47 -9.41 -10.90
C SER A 149 -9.72 -8.91 -12.15
N ASN A 150 -9.33 -7.63 -12.19
CA ASN A 150 -8.44 -7.08 -13.20
C ASN A 150 -7.04 -6.87 -12.63
N SER A 151 -6.29 -7.95 -12.50
CA SER A 151 -4.82 -7.94 -12.38
C SER A 151 -4.13 -7.25 -13.58
N ASP A 152 -4.89 -6.75 -14.56
CA ASP A 152 -4.47 -5.81 -15.60
C ASP A 152 -3.82 -4.54 -15.05
N GLY A 153 -4.21 -4.09 -13.85
CA GLY A 153 -3.51 -3.02 -13.14
C GLY A 153 -2.04 -3.35 -12.85
N ILE A 154 -1.75 -4.63 -12.60
CA ILE A 154 -0.43 -5.15 -12.23
C ILE A 154 0.44 -5.36 -13.47
N LEU A 155 -0.13 -5.73 -14.62
CA LEU A 155 0.62 -6.06 -15.84
C LEU A 155 1.66 -4.98 -16.21
N PRO A 156 1.33 -3.67 -16.25
CA PRO A 156 2.32 -2.65 -16.60
C PRO A 156 3.45 -2.47 -15.58
N LEU A 157 3.33 -3.05 -14.37
CA LEU A 157 4.41 -3.06 -13.37
C LEU A 157 5.42 -4.18 -13.62
N ILE A 158 5.02 -5.22 -14.36
CA ILE A 158 5.83 -6.39 -14.68
C ILE A 158 6.53 -6.16 -16.02
N CYS A 159 7.59 -5.35 -15.98
CA CYS A 159 8.42 -5.04 -17.14
C CYS A 159 9.89 -5.35 -16.82
N CYS A 160 10.60 -6.01 -17.74
CA CYS A 160 12.00 -6.42 -17.60
C CYS A 160 12.97 -5.22 -17.44
N GLU A 161 12.59 -4.04 -17.93
CA GLU A 161 13.39 -2.82 -17.81
C GLU A 161 13.12 -2.04 -16.51
N SER A 162 12.12 -2.46 -15.73
CA SER A 162 11.77 -1.79 -14.48
C SER A 162 12.86 -1.99 -13.43
N SER A 163 13.43 -0.88 -12.95
CA SER A 163 14.37 -0.88 -11.83
C SER A 163 13.77 -1.48 -10.54
N HIS A 164 12.44 -1.56 -10.45
CA HIS A 164 11.69 -2.02 -9.28
C HIS A 164 11.08 -3.42 -9.43
N ILE A 165 11.40 -4.16 -10.51
CA ILE A 165 10.73 -5.44 -10.81
C ILE A 165 10.81 -6.45 -9.67
N GLU A 166 11.96 -6.60 -9.02
CA GLU A 166 12.15 -7.52 -7.88
C GLU A 166 11.25 -7.16 -6.69
N THR A 167 11.11 -5.86 -6.40
CA THR A 167 10.23 -5.37 -5.35
C THR A 167 8.76 -5.64 -5.68
N VAL A 168 8.35 -5.39 -6.93
CA VAL A 168 6.98 -5.68 -7.40
C VAL A 168 6.67 -7.16 -7.26
N LEU A 169 7.54 -8.03 -7.78
CA LEU A 169 7.35 -9.49 -7.70
C LEU A 169 7.35 -9.99 -6.24
N SER A 170 8.20 -9.41 -5.39
CA SER A 170 8.23 -9.76 -3.95
C SER A 170 6.92 -9.38 -3.25
N PHE A 171 6.37 -8.19 -3.54
CA PHE A 171 5.07 -7.79 -2.99
C PHE A 171 3.95 -8.71 -3.48
N LEU A 172 3.92 -9.07 -4.78
CA LEU A 172 2.94 -10.02 -5.30
C LEU A 172 3.02 -11.37 -4.58
N GLY A 173 4.22 -11.90 -4.40
CA GLY A 173 4.43 -13.16 -3.67
C GLY A 173 3.97 -13.08 -2.21
N ASN A 174 4.35 -12.02 -1.50
CA ASN A 174 3.94 -11.81 -0.11
C ASN A 174 2.42 -11.71 0.05
N ILE A 175 1.74 -10.95 -0.82
CA ILE A 175 0.29 -10.81 -0.78
C ILE A 175 -0.37 -12.15 -1.10
N ALA A 176 0.07 -12.83 -2.17
CA ALA A 176 -0.48 -14.12 -2.59
C ALA A 176 -0.27 -15.23 -1.54
N SER A 177 0.81 -15.17 -0.76
CA SER A 177 1.06 -16.13 0.32
C SER A 177 0.06 -15.99 1.49
N ARG A 178 -0.55 -14.81 1.65
CA ARG A 178 -1.43 -14.47 2.77
C ARG A 178 -2.91 -14.44 2.37
N ILE A 179 -3.22 -14.01 1.15
CA ILE A 179 -4.60 -13.80 0.68
C ILE A 179 -4.92 -14.80 -0.43
N PRO A 180 -5.65 -15.91 -0.14
CA PRO A 180 -5.97 -16.94 -1.12
C PRO A 180 -6.69 -16.43 -2.36
N VAL A 181 -7.68 -15.55 -2.20
CA VAL A 181 -8.45 -14.98 -3.32
C VAL A 181 -7.57 -14.15 -4.27
N PHE A 182 -6.58 -13.43 -3.73
CA PHE A 182 -5.61 -12.70 -4.55
C PHE A 182 -4.68 -13.65 -5.30
N ARG A 183 -4.25 -14.74 -4.65
CA ARG A 183 -3.44 -15.78 -5.31
C ARG A 183 -4.20 -16.40 -6.48
N GLU A 184 -5.48 -16.74 -6.28
CA GLU A 184 -6.35 -17.29 -7.32
C GLU A 184 -6.47 -16.32 -8.51
N SER A 185 -6.68 -15.02 -8.26
CA SER A 185 -6.77 -14.04 -9.35
C SER A 185 -5.46 -13.82 -10.12
N LEU A 186 -4.29 -14.10 -9.51
CA LEU A 186 -3.02 -14.14 -10.23
C LEU A 186 -2.88 -15.39 -11.10
N VAL A 187 -3.34 -16.55 -10.61
CA VAL A 187 -3.31 -17.82 -11.36
C VAL A 187 -4.25 -17.77 -12.58
N GLU A 188 -5.40 -17.09 -12.45
CA GLU A 188 -6.37 -16.95 -13.53
C GLU A 188 -5.95 -15.94 -14.61
N ASN A 189 -4.97 -15.07 -14.35
CA ASN A 189 -4.50 -14.09 -15.32
C ASN A 189 -3.36 -14.64 -16.21
N SER A 190 -3.74 -15.17 -17.38
CA SER A 190 -2.80 -15.74 -18.35
C SER A 190 -1.72 -14.75 -18.81
N ASN A 191 -2.09 -13.50 -19.07
CA ASN A 191 -1.15 -12.46 -19.53
C ASN A 191 -0.06 -12.20 -18.47
N LEU A 192 -0.45 -12.20 -17.19
CA LEU A 192 0.47 -11.98 -16.08
C LEU A 192 1.40 -13.16 -15.94
N LEU A 193 0.86 -14.39 -15.98
CA LEU A 193 1.67 -15.60 -15.93
C LEU A 193 2.68 -15.67 -17.08
N ASP A 194 2.28 -15.30 -18.29
CA ASP A 194 3.18 -15.29 -19.45
C ASP A 194 4.32 -14.28 -19.29
N GLN A 195 4.04 -13.07 -18.78
CA GLN A 195 5.07 -12.08 -18.47
C GLN A 195 6.02 -12.56 -17.36
N VAL A 196 5.49 -13.16 -16.29
CA VAL A 196 6.30 -13.68 -15.18
C VAL A 196 7.16 -14.86 -15.65
N LYS A 197 6.64 -15.77 -16.49
CA LYS A 197 7.40 -16.87 -17.11
C LYS A 197 8.52 -16.38 -18.02
N SER A 198 8.23 -15.36 -18.83
CA SER A 198 9.24 -14.69 -19.67
C SER A 198 10.37 -14.11 -18.82
N LEU A 199 10.03 -13.40 -17.73
CA LEU A 199 11.01 -12.88 -16.77
C LEU A 199 11.82 -13.99 -16.10
N ALA A 200 11.16 -15.05 -15.64
CA ALA A 200 11.78 -16.21 -14.99
C ALA A 200 12.78 -16.95 -15.90
N SER A 201 12.60 -16.85 -17.22
CA SER A 201 13.46 -17.47 -18.24
C SER A 201 14.57 -16.54 -18.74
N SER A 202 14.50 -15.25 -18.41
CA SER A 202 15.42 -14.23 -18.94
C SER A 202 16.85 -14.34 -18.40
N GLY A 203 17.04 -14.97 -17.24
CA GLY A 203 18.32 -14.98 -16.51
C GLY A 203 18.78 -13.59 -16.02
N GLY A 204 17.93 -12.56 -16.19
CA GLY A 204 18.21 -11.18 -15.82
C GLY A 204 17.66 -10.79 -14.44
N LYS A 205 17.58 -9.48 -14.19
CA LYS A 205 17.06 -8.92 -12.94
C LYS A 205 15.62 -9.40 -12.69
N GLY A 206 15.35 -9.86 -11.47
CA GLY A 206 14.03 -10.40 -11.12
C GLY A 206 13.76 -11.84 -11.55
N SER A 207 14.65 -12.50 -12.31
CA SER A 207 14.46 -13.89 -12.77
C SER A 207 14.23 -14.85 -11.61
N THR A 208 15.06 -14.79 -10.56
CA THR A 208 14.91 -15.64 -9.36
C THR A 208 13.61 -15.37 -8.61
N VAL A 209 13.23 -14.08 -8.47
CA VAL A 209 12.01 -13.70 -7.75
C VAL A 209 10.76 -14.13 -8.55
N ALA A 210 10.83 -14.07 -9.88
CA ALA A 210 9.78 -14.55 -10.78
C ALA A 210 9.59 -16.08 -10.66
N GLN A 211 10.70 -16.85 -10.60
CA GLN A 211 10.63 -18.30 -10.36
C GLN A 211 9.99 -18.63 -9.00
N ASN A 212 10.38 -17.90 -7.95
CA ASN A 212 9.78 -18.07 -6.62
C ASN A 212 8.27 -17.77 -6.64
N LEU A 213 7.85 -16.72 -7.37
CA LEU A 213 6.44 -16.40 -7.54
C LEU A 213 5.69 -17.52 -8.27
N LEU A 214 6.21 -18.02 -9.40
CA LEU A 214 5.57 -19.12 -10.15
C LEU A 214 5.45 -20.40 -9.31
N THR A 215 6.45 -20.68 -8.48
CA THR A 215 6.43 -21.79 -7.52
C THR A 215 5.28 -21.64 -6.54
N LEU A 216 5.15 -20.45 -5.93
CA LEU A 216 4.06 -20.14 -5.00
C LEU A 216 2.68 -20.26 -5.65
N LEU A 217 2.57 -19.88 -6.92
CA LEU A 217 1.33 -19.96 -7.70
C LEU A 217 1.01 -21.39 -8.17
N GLY A 218 1.93 -22.35 -8.04
CA GLY A 218 1.75 -23.72 -8.53
C GLY A 218 1.70 -23.81 -10.06
N THR A 219 2.42 -22.92 -10.75
CA THR A 219 2.39 -22.76 -12.22
C THR A 219 3.73 -23.01 -12.90
N MET A 220 4.71 -23.56 -12.17
CA MET A 220 5.95 -24.11 -12.74
C MET A 220 5.75 -25.53 -13.26
#